data_AF-A0A2L0CZL6-F1
#
_entry.id   AF-A0A2L0CZL6-F1
#
_cell.length_a   1.000
_cell.length_b   1.000
_cell.length_c   1.000
_cell.angle_alpha   90.00
_cell.angle_beta   90.00
_cell.angle_gamma   90.00
#
_symmetry.space_group_name_H-M   'P 1'
#
loop_
_entity.id
_entity.type
_entity.pdbx_description
1 polymer ?
#
loop_
_entity_poly.entity_id
_entity_poly.type
_entity_poly.pdbx_seq_one_letter_code
_entity_poly.pdbx_strand_id
1 'polypeptide(L)'
;RERSLSVVNMFLDEMAKEAKNIITAICDAQCKMGDKLLPKNCAHLIAQQINRKKKEKNKKNANEFEKPGIESYRKTRENLTTMDKLHMALTELCYAINYFTNINVWEYTFAPREYLHQHLETRFSKALVGMVMYNPDTNEIAKPSELLVSVRSYMNVLQTVENYVHIDITRVFNNCLLQQTQQMDSHGEKTIASIYTQWYSEVLLRRVSAGNIIFSMNQRSFVSLTLEGSIPFNPEEYSDVNELRALAELIGPYGMKQLSETLMWHIASQVIELKKLADLNKEVLLSLRTNFDKPEIMKEQFKKLSNVDNVLQRMTIVGVILCFRQLSQSCLTDVLEQRVPFLLSSILDFRHHLPSGDPMKIVSEMTSAAGLDCKVDPTLIAALKLQKPEADGEGEHLLVCLL
;
A
#
# COMPACT_ATOMS: atom_id res chain seq x y z
N ARG A 1 46.71 19.24 8.84
CA ARG A 1 46.02 17.93 8.99
C ARG A 1 44.51 18.08 8.93
N GLU A 2 43.89 18.73 9.91
CA GLU A 2 42.42 18.85 9.97
C GLU A 2 41.83 19.60 8.77
N ARG A 3 42.46 20.70 8.36
CA ARG A 3 42.03 21.47 7.18
C ARG A 3 42.00 20.62 5.90
N SER A 4 43.01 19.79 5.64
CA SER A 4 43.03 18.94 4.44
C SER A 4 41.97 17.85 4.48
N LEU A 5 41.73 17.24 5.66
CA LEU A 5 40.68 16.23 5.83
C LEU A 5 39.28 16.83 5.65
N SER A 6 39.03 18.01 6.25
CA SER A 6 37.76 18.73 6.12
C SER A 6 37.47 19.11 4.67
N VAL A 7 38.48 19.65 3.96
CA VAL A 7 38.33 20.08 2.56
C VAL A 7 38.04 18.90 1.63
N VAL A 8 38.74 17.76 1.80
CA VAL A 8 38.50 16.56 1.00
C VAL A 8 37.11 16.00 1.26
N ASN A 9 36.69 15.90 2.52
CA ASN A 9 35.34 15.49 2.88
C ASN A 9 34.28 16.40 2.25
N MET A 10 34.47 17.72 2.32
CA MET A 10 33.57 18.71 1.72
C MET A 10 33.47 18.54 0.20
N PHE A 11 34.60 18.38 -0.51
CA PHE A 11 34.56 18.22 -1.97
C PHE A 11 33.85 16.93 -2.41
N LEU A 12 34.14 15.80 -1.75
CA LEU A 12 33.48 14.53 -2.06
C LEU A 12 31.97 14.57 -1.77
N ASP A 13 31.60 15.21 -0.66
CA ASP A 13 30.20 15.40 -0.28
C ASP A 13 29.44 16.30 -1.27
N GLU A 14 30.03 17.42 -1.69
CA GLU A 14 29.41 18.31 -2.69
C GLU A 14 29.30 17.67 -4.08
N MET A 15 30.32 16.92 -4.52
CA MET A 15 30.24 16.14 -5.76
C MET A 15 29.10 15.11 -5.72
N ALA A 16 28.98 14.37 -4.61
CA ALA A 16 27.92 13.38 -4.43
C ALA A 16 26.53 14.03 -4.36
N LYS A 17 26.39 15.17 -3.66
CA LYS A 17 25.13 15.93 -3.59
C LYS A 17 24.69 16.41 -4.96
N GLU A 18 25.62 16.91 -5.77
CA GLU A 18 25.29 17.39 -7.11
C GLU A 18 24.87 16.26 -8.05
N ALA A 19 25.58 15.12 -8.02
CA ALA A 19 25.17 13.93 -8.76
C ALA A 19 23.76 13.46 -8.33
N LYS A 20 23.50 13.41 -7.02
CA LYS A 20 22.17 13.09 -6.46
C LYS A 20 21.09 14.09 -6.90
N ASN A 21 21.39 15.39 -7.01
CA ASN A 21 20.45 16.40 -7.50
C ASN A 21 20.10 16.18 -8.98
N ILE A 22 21.11 15.90 -9.82
CA ILE A 22 20.92 15.62 -11.24
C ILE A 22 20.08 14.34 -11.42
N ILE A 23 20.43 13.27 -10.71
CA ILE A 23 19.67 12.01 -10.71
C ILE A 23 18.22 12.25 -10.29
N THR A 24 18.00 13.06 -9.25
CA THR A 24 16.64 13.44 -8.81
C THR A 24 15.85 14.11 -9.94
N ALA A 25 16.45 15.07 -10.64
CA ALA A 25 15.77 15.77 -11.74
C ALA A 25 15.45 14.82 -12.91
N ILE A 26 16.33 13.86 -13.20
CA ILE A 26 16.09 12.80 -14.18
C ILE A 26 14.92 11.90 -13.73
N CYS A 27 14.91 11.48 -12.46
CA CYS A 27 13.81 10.70 -11.89
C CYS A 27 12.48 11.44 -12.01
N ASP A 28 12.42 12.72 -11.62
CA ASP A 28 11.19 13.52 -11.71
C ASP A 28 10.68 13.64 -13.15
N ALA A 29 11.59 13.81 -14.12
CA ALA A 29 11.24 13.84 -15.54
C ALA A 29 10.73 12.48 -16.02
N GLN A 30 11.34 11.37 -15.59
CA GLN A 30 10.92 10.01 -15.93
C GLN A 30 9.59 9.63 -15.29
N CYS A 31 9.34 10.04 -14.04
CA CYS A 31 8.03 9.86 -13.40
C CYS A 31 6.93 10.61 -14.16
N LYS A 32 7.19 11.84 -14.64
CA LYS A 32 6.26 12.58 -15.51
C LYS A 32 6.00 11.87 -16.84
N MET A 33 7.02 11.26 -17.43
CA MET A 33 6.86 10.45 -18.65
C MET A 33 6.08 9.16 -18.36
N GLY A 34 6.30 8.51 -17.22
CA GLY A 34 5.53 7.37 -16.75
C GLY A 34 4.05 7.71 -16.51
N ASP A 35 3.76 8.86 -15.89
CA ASP A 35 2.39 9.33 -15.68
C ASP A 35 1.63 9.50 -17.00
N LYS A 36 2.28 10.03 -18.05
CA LYS A 36 1.68 10.15 -19.40
C LYS A 36 1.21 8.82 -19.99
N LEU A 37 1.76 7.70 -19.55
CA LEU A 37 1.38 6.35 -20.01
C LEU A 37 0.20 5.76 -19.24
N LEU A 38 -0.26 6.41 -18.17
CA LEU A 38 -1.37 5.92 -17.37
C LEU A 38 -2.70 5.93 -18.16
N PRO A 39 -3.60 4.96 -17.93
CA PRO A 39 -4.87 4.86 -18.63
C PRO A 39 -5.74 6.12 -18.57
N LYS A 40 -5.64 6.91 -17.49
CA LYS A 40 -6.37 8.18 -17.32
C LYS A 40 -6.17 9.15 -18.48
N ASN A 41 -4.98 9.15 -19.09
CA ASN A 41 -4.64 10.05 -20.20
C ASN A 41 -5.28 9.63 -21.53
N CYS A 42 -5.86 8.42 -21.61
CA CYS A 42 -6.56 7.93 -22.80
C CYS A 42 -8.04 8.37 -22.87
N ALA A 43 -8.62 8.89 -21.78
CA ALA A 43 -10.05 9.20 -21.70
C ALA A 43 -10.52 10.14 -22.83
N HIS A 44 -9.73 11.17 -23.13
CA HIS A 44 -10.00 12.10 -24.22
C HIS A 44 -10.08 11.42 -25.61
N LEU A 45 -9.17 10.48 -25.89
CA LEU A 45 -9.14 9.75 -27.17
C LEU A 45 -10.41 8.91 -27.35
N ILE A 46 -10.86 8.26 -26.28
CA ILE A 46 -12.10 7.49 -26.26
C ILE A 46 -13.31 8.42 -26.51
N ALA A 47 -13.39 9.54 -25.79
CA ALA A 47 -14.46 10.52 -25.94
C ALA A 47 -14.53 11.09 -27.38
N GLN A 48 -13.38 11.39 -27.99
CA GLN A 48 -13.32 11.81 -29.40
C GLN A 48 -13.87 10.76 -30.35
N GLN A 49 -13.50 9.48 -30.17
CA GLN A 49 -13.93 8.40 -31.05
C GLN A 49 -15.44 8.10 -30.94
N ILE A 50 -15.99 8.16 -29.73
CA ILE A 50 -17.43 8.00 -29.49
C ILE A 50 -18.22 9.16 -30.11
N ASN A 51 -17.74 10.40 -29.95
CA ASN A 51 -18.42 11.59 -30.48
C ASN A 51 -18.33 11.68 -32.01
N ARG A 52 -17.25 11.18 -32.64
CA ARG A 52 -17.14 11.06 -34.10
C ARG A 52 -18.20 10.15 -34.71
N LYS A 53 -18.63 9.09 -34.00
CA LYS A 53 -19.75 8.24 -34.44
C LYS A 53 -21.12 8.92 -34.32
N LYS A 54 -21.25 10.02 -33.56
CA LYS A 54 -22.51 10.72 -33.30
C LYS A 54 -22.68 12.05 -34.05
N LYS A 55 -21.64 12.62 -34.69
CA LYS A 55 -21.74 13.89 -35.44
C LYS A 55 -20.94 13.87 -36.74
N GLU A 56 -21.64 14.00 -37.86
CA GLU A 56 -21.05 14.13 -39.21
C GLU A 56 -20.45 15.51 -39.54
N LYS A 57 -20.72 16.57 -38.77
CA LYS A 57 -20.26 17.92 -39.14
C LYS A 57 -19.86 18.73 -37.92
N ASN A 58 -18.54 18.83 -37.69
CA ASN A 58 -17.84 20.05 -37.26
C ASN A 58 -16.41 19.72 -36.82
N LYS A 59 -15.48 19.68 -37.80
CA LYS A 59 -14.03 19.76 -37.56
C LYS A 59 -13.67 21.23 -37.33
N LYS A 60 -13.69 21.69 -36.07
CA LYS A 60 -12.87 22.85 -35.67
C LYS A 60 -12.27 22.59 -34.29
N ASN A 61 -10.94 22.62 -34.26
CA ASN A 61 -10.03 22.59 -33.11
C ASN A 61 -10.04 21.31 -32.27
N ALA A 62 -9.61 20.19 -32.86
CA ALA A 62 -9.02 19.13 -32.06
C ALA A 62 -7.59 19.55 -31.72
N ASN A 63 -7.32 19.92 -30.47
CA ASN A 63 -5.93 20.05 -30.00
C ASN A 63 -5.22 18.73 -30.30
N GLU A 64 -4.15 18.78 -31.10
CA GLU A 64 -3.32 17.60 -31.33
C GLU A 64 -2.61 17.26 -30.01
N PHE A 65 -3.06 16.18 -29.38
CA PHE A 65 -2.39 15.65 -28.20
C PHE A 65 -1.09 14.97 -28.65
N GLU A 66 0.05 15.46 -28.15
CA GLU A 66 1.33 14.83 -28.42
C GLU A 66 1.34 13.42 -27.80
N LYS A 67 1.56 12.42 -28.66
CA LYS A 67 1.67 11.03 -28.22
C LYS A 67 2.97 10.84 -27.43
N PRO A 68 2.95 10.09 -26.31
CA PRO A 68 4.18 9.67 -25.64
C PRO A 68 5.17 9.04 -26.62
N GLY A 69 6.44 9.41 -26.51
CA GLY A 69 7.51 9.01 -27.42
C GLY A 69 7.91 10.08 -28.44
N ILE A 70 7.08 11.10 -28.70
CA ILE A 70 7.46 12.24 -29.56
C ILE A 70 8.65 13.00 -28.97
N GLU A 71 8.71 13.13 -27.65
CA GLU A 71 9.84 13.73 -26.94
C GLU A 71 11.18 13.03 -27.19
N SER A 72 11.14 11.74 -27.58
CA SER A 72 12.32 10.95 -27.92
C SER A 72 12.70 11.02 -29.41
N TYR A 73 11.83 11.57 -30.27
CA TYR A 73 12.11 11.71 -31.70
C TYR A 73 13.06 12.89 -31.97
N ARG A 74 14.36 12.61 -31.98
CA ARG A 74 15.40 13.61 -32.20
C ARG A 74 15.65 13.87 -33.68
N LYS A 75 15.48 15.13 -34.11
CA LYS A 75 15.81 15.59 -35.48
C LYS A 75 17.26 16.03 -35.65
N THR A 76 17.83 16.72 -34.66
CA THR A 76 19.23 17.20 -34.65
C THR A 76 19.81 17.11 -33.24
N ARG A 77 21.14 16.96 -33.13
CA ARG A 77 21.88 16.97 -31.85
C ARG A 77 22.28 18.38 -31.39
N GLU A 78 22.12 19.39 -32.26
CA GLU A 78 22.43 20.79 -31.93
C GLU A 78 21.44 21.36 -30.91
N ASN A 79 20.20 20.87 -30.92
CA ASN A 79 19.16 21.28 -30.00
C ASN A 79 19.16 20.37 -28.76
N LEU A 80 19.90 20.78 -27.73
CA LEU A 80 19.97 20.05 -26.47
C LEU A 80 18.70 20.24 -25.62
N THR A 81 18.02 19.13 -25.35
CA THR A 81 16.89 19.10 -24.41
C THR A 81 17.37 19.21 -22.96
N THR A 82 16.46 19.47 -22.01
CA THR A 82 16.80 19.42 -20.59
C THR A 82 17.35 18.06 -20.18
N MET A 83 16.79 16.97 -20.70
CA MET A 83 17.29 15.61 -20.42
C MET A 83 18.70 15.40 -20.97
N ASP A 84 19.05 15.98 -22.12
CA ASP A 84 20.41 15.90 -22.64
C ASP A 84 21.42 16.56 -21.72
N LYS A 85 21.11 17.78 -21.26
CA LYS A 85 21.98 18.53 -20.34
C LYS A 85 22.17 17.77 -19.03
N LEU A 86 21.10 17.19 -18.49
CA LEU A 86 21.16 16.38 -17.27
C LEU A 86 22.00 15.12 -17.45
N HIS A 87 21.82 14.36 -18.52
CA HIS A 87 22.62 13.14 -18.77
C HIS A 87 24.09 13.45 -19.06
N MET A 88 24.39 14.54 -19.77
CA MET A 88 25.77 14.99 -19.98
C MET A 88 26.44 15.33 -18.65
N ALA A 89 25.79 16.17 -17.83
CA ALA A 89 26.31 16.54 -16.52
C ALA A 89 26.48 15.33 -15.59
N LEU A 90 25.52 14.40 -15.60
CA LEU A 90 25.60 13.17 -14.82
C LEU A 90 26.80 12.31 -15.24
N THR A 91 27.00 12.13 -16.55
CA THR A 91 28.08 11.28 -17.08
C THR A 91 29.45 11.85 -16.69
N GLU A 92 29.68 13.14 -16.85
CA GLU A 92 30.94 13.82 -16.50
C GLU A 92 31.21 13.75 -14.98
N LEU A 93 30.18 13.98 -14.16
CA LEU A 93 30.34 13.97 -12.71
C LEU A 93 30.53 12.54 -12.17
N CYS A 94 29.79 11.57 -12.69
CA CYS A 94 29.97 10.16 -12.36
C CYS A 94 31.35 9.66 -12.77
N TYR A 95 31.88 10.10 -13.91
CA TYR A 95 33.26 9.81 -14.31
C TYR A 95 34.25 10.31 -13.24
N ALA A 96 34.09 11.55 -12.76
CA ALA A 96 34.95 12.11 -11.71
C ALA A 96 34.83 11.36 -10.37
N ILE A 97 33.61 10.97 -9.96
CA ILE A 97 33.36 10.19 -8.73
C ILE A 97 33.97 8.79 -8.84
N ASN A 98 33.88 8.15 -10.01
CA ASN A 98 34.36 6.79 -10.23
C ASN A 98 35.87 6.72 -10.58
N TYR A 99 36.52 7.86 -10.84
CA TYR A 99 37.90 7.92 -11.31
C TYR A 99 38.90 7.28 -10.33
N PHE A 100 38.73 7.52 -9.04
CA PHE A 100 39.50 6.85 -7.98
C PHE A 100 38.59 6.04 -7.08
N THR A 101 38.94 4.77 -6.86
CA THR A 101 38.24 3.93 -5.88
C THR A 101 38.41 4.47 -4.46
N ASN A 102 39.64 4.84 -4.10
CA ASN A 102 40.01 5.37 -2.79
C ASN A 102 40.99 6.53 -2.95
N ILE A 103 40.90 7.52 -2.06
CA ILE A 103 41.81 8.66 -1.96
C ILE A 103 42.41 8.65 -0.55
N ASN A 104 43.73 8.51 -0.46
CA ASN A 104 44.44 8.54 0.82
C ASN A 104 44.93 9.96 1.12
N VAL A 105 44.50 10.49 2.26
CA VAL A 105 44.87 11.83 2.73
C VAL A 105 45.34 11.67 4.17
N TRP A 106 46.67 11.68 4.35
CA TRP A 106 47.32 11.35 5.63
C TRP A 106 46.98 9.89 6.00
N GLU A 107 46.62 9.62 7.24
CA GLU A 107 46.24 8.28 7.74
C GLU A 107 44.76 7.91 7.46
N TYR A 108 44.06 8.69 6.63
CA TYR A 108 42.64 8.49 6.33
C TYR A 108 42.43 8.12 4.88
N THR A 109 41.59 7.11 4.65
CA THR A 109 41.16 6.67 3.33
C THR A 109 39.73 7.12 3.09
N PHE A 110 39.51 7.84 1.98
CA PHE A 110 38.22 8.30 1.54
C PHE A 110 37.77 7.49 0.32
N ALA A 111 36.52 7.07 0.27
CA ALA A 111 35.95 6.34 -0.87
C ALA A 111 34.86 7.19 -1.53
N PRO A 112 35.13 7.89 -2.65
CA PRO A 112 34.18 8.83 -3.27
C PRO A 112 32.80 8.23 -3.57
N ARG A 113 32.75 6.98 -4.04
CA ARG A 113 31.50 6.26 -4.35
C ARG A 113 30.58 6.07 -3.15
N GLU A 114 31.11 5.95 -1.93
CA GLU A 114 30.32 5.72 -0.72
C GLU A 114 29.51 6.97 -0.35
N TYR A 115 30.04 8.16 -0.62
CA TYR A 115 29.30 9.42 -0.46
C TYR A 115 28.07 9.43 -1.38
N LEU A 116 28.24 9.06 -2.65
CA LEU A 116 27.13 8.98 -3.59
C LEU A 116 26.11 7.91 -3.16
N HIS A 117 26.56 6.71 -2.78
CA HIS A 117 25.68 5.66 -2.27
C HIS A 117 24.80 6.16 -1.11
N GLN A 118 25.40 6.78 -0.09
CA GLN A 118 24.67 7.29 1.08
C GLN A 118 23.65 8.38 0.70
N HIS A 119 24.02 9.29 -0.20
CA HIS A 119 23.11 10.33 -0.69
C HIS A 119 21.95 9.77 -1.51
N LEU A 120 22.19 8.75 -2.33
CA LEU A 120 21.15 8.07 -3.10
C LEU A 120 20.16 7.33 -2.20
N GLU A 121 20.65 6.59 -1.21
CA GLU A 121 19.81 5.89 -0.22
C GLU A 121 18.91 6.88 0.54
N THR A 122 19.50 7.95 1.08
CA THR A 122 18.77 8.99 1.80
C THR A 122 17.73 9.68 0.90
N ARG A 123 18.11 10.01 -0.34
CA ARG A 123 17.23 10.69 -1.28
C ARG A 123 16.08 9.79 -1.73
N PHE A 124 16.35 8.52 -1.97
CA PHE A 124 15.36 7.55 -2.42
C PHE A 124 14.34 7.28 -1.32
N SER A 125 14.75 7.04 -0.07
CA SER A 125 13.83 6.92 1.07
C SER A 125 12.89 8.13 1.19
N LYS A 126 13.44 9.35 1.09
CA LYS A 126 12.62 10.58 1.10
C LYS A 126 11.71 10.70 -0.12
N ALA A 127 12.16 10.26 -1.30
CA ALA A 127 11.35 10.26 -2.51
C ALA A 127 10.15 9.32 -2.39
N LEU A 128 10.37 8.11 -1.87
CA LEU A 128 9.33 7.08 -1.69
C LEU A 128 8.14 7.61 -0.89
N VAL A 129 8.40 8.21 0.27
CA VAL A 129 7.36 8.82 1.11
C VAL A 129 6.76 10.07 0.46
N GLY A 130 7.61 10.92 -0.15
CA GLY A 130 7.15 12.13 -0.84
C GLY A 130 6.18 11.83 -2.00
N MET A 131 6.40 10.74 -2.73
CA MET A 131 5.53 10.31 -3.84
C MET A 131 4.16 9.77 -3.38
N VAL A 132 4.00 9.45 -2.09
CA VAL A 132 2.69 9.07 -1.52
C VAL A 132 1.72 10.26 -1.54
N MET A 133 2.23 11.49 -1.56
CA MET A 133 1.43 12.73 -1.64
C MET A 133 0.33 12.81 -0.56
N TYR A 134 0.58 12.25 0.62
CA TYR A 134 -0.41 12.23 1.70
C TYR A 134 -0.55 13.62 2.33
N ASN A 135 -1.76 14.16 2.30
CA ASN A 135 -2.11 15.41 2.96
C ASN A 135 -3.13 15.12 4.09
N PRO A 136 -2.75 15.28 5.37
CA PRO A 136 -3.65 14.99 6.49
C PRO A 136 -4.83 15.97 6.59
N ASP A 137 -4.70 17.19 6.07
CA ASP A 137 -5.76 18.19 6.14
C ASP A 137 -6.89 17.89 5.14
N THR A 138 -6.53 17.45 3.93
CA THR A 138 -7.50 17.10 2.87
C THR A 138 -7.86 15.61 2.84
N ASN A 139 -7.10 14.77 3.55
CA ASN A 139 -7.13 13.31 3.45
C ASN A 139 -6.86 12.78 2.02
N GLU A 140 -6.13 13.54 1.22
CA GLU A 140 -5.72 13.14 -0.13
C GLU A 140 -4.47 12.26 -0.03
N ILE A 141 -4.40 11.24 -0.88
CA ILE A 141 -3.27 10.33 -1.01
C ILE A 141 -3.15 9.89 -2.47
N ALA A 142 -1.94 9.59 -2.93
CA ALA A 142 -1.74 9.01 -4.25
C ALA A 142 -2.40 7.62 -4.34
N LYS A 143 -2.93 7.28 -5.52
CA LYS A 143 -3.42 5.92 -5.78
C LYS A 143 -2.25 4.94 -5.76
N PRO A 144 -2.41 3.74 -5.17
CA PRO A 144 -1.35 2.73 -5.15
C PRO A 144 -0.74 2.44 -6.52
N SER A 145 -1.55 2.35 -7.58
CA SER A 145 -1.08 2.07 -8.95
C SER A 145 -0.19 3.21 -9.51
N GLU A 146 -0.58 4.47 -9.28
CA GLU A 146 0.17 5.65 -9.72
C GLU A 146 1.49 5.79 -8.96
N LEU A 147 1.46 5.52 -7.64
CA LEU A 147 2.66 5.46 -6.82
C LEU A 147 3.60 4.36 -7.31
N LEU A 148 3.09 3.15 -7.57
CA LEU A 148 3.91 2.03 -8.06
C LEU A 148 4.58 2.34 -9.40
N VAL A 149 3.88 2.98 -10.33
CA VAL A 149 4.48 3.44 -11.61
C VAL A 149 5.60 4.45 -11.37
N SER A 150 5.41 5.38 -10.44
CA SER A 150 6.42 6.38 -10.08
C SER A 150 7.64 5.74 -9.41
N VAL A 151 7.44 4.82 -8.46
CA VAL A 151 8.51 4.05 -7.81
C VAL A 151 9.30 3.25 -8.83
N ARG A 152 8.63 2.51 -9.73
CA ARG A 152 9.30 1.75 -10.80
C ARG A 152 10.09 2.66 -11.74
N SER A 153 9.55 3.82 -12.11
CA SER A 153 10.25 4.80 -12.95
C SER A 153 11.51 5.33 -12.25
N TYR A 154 11.42 5.62 -10.95
CA TYR A 154 12.56 6.05 -10.13
C TYR A 154 13.63 4.95 -10.03
N MET A 155 13.23 3.71 -9.77
CA MET A 155 14.13 2.55 -9.70
C MET A 155 14.85 2.32 -11.04
N ASN A 156 14.14 2.44 -12.17
CA ASN A 156 14.75 2.29 -13.49
C ASN A 156 15.89 3.30 -13.69
N VAL A 157 15.70 4.56 -13.30
CA VAL A 157 16.76 5.58 -13.38
C VAL A 157 17.92 5.23 -12.45
N LEU A 158 17.65 4.86 -11.20
CA LEU A 158 18.70 4.48 -10.26
C LEU A 158 19.51 3.28 -10.76
N GLN A 159 18.88 2.28 -11.36
CA GLN A 159 19.58 1.14 -11.93
C GLN A 159 20.53 1.57 -13.05
N THR A 160 20.18 2.59 -13.85
CA THR A 160 21.09 3.09 -14.89
C THR A 160 22.35 3.75 -14.34
N VAL A 161 22.35 4.18 -13.07
CA VAL A 161 23.52 4.77 -12.40
C VAL A 161 24.68 3.78 -12.32
N GLU A 162 24.39 2.48 -12.20
CA GLU A 162 25.41 1.41 -12.19
C GLU A 162 26.26 1.37 -13.46
N ASN A 163 25.73 1.88 -14.59
CA ASN A 163 26.49 1.97 -15.83
C ASN A 163 27.60 3.03 -15.77
N TYR A 164 27.50 4.00 -14.86
CA TYR A 164 28.43 5.12 -14.75
C TYR A 164 29.35 5.02 -13.54
N VAL A 165 28.86 4.47 -12.42
CA VAL A 165 29.62 4.33 -11.18
C VAL A 165 29.45 2.92 -10.64
N HIS A 166 30.55 2.30 -10.18
CA HIS A 166 30.52 0.97 -9.57
C HIS A 166 29.93 1.03 -8.15
N ILE A 167 28.61 1.20 -8.06
CA ILE A 167 27.81 1.19 -6.84
C ILE A 167 26.80 0.04 -6.95
N ASP A 168 26.56 -0.65 -5.84
CA ASP A 168 25.51 -1.67 -5.74
C ASP A 168 24.15 -0.98 -5.47
N ILE A 169 23.38 -0.72 -6.53
CA ILE A 169 22.05 -0.10 -6.40
C ILE A 169 21.02 -1.11 -5.87
N THR A 170 21.26 -2.41 -6.05
CA THR A 170 20.42 -3.46 -5.47
C THR A 170 20.40 -3.38 -3.95
N ARG A 171 21.54 -3.10 -3.32
CA ARG A 171 21.62 -2.85 -1.88
C ARG A 171 20.82 -1.63 -1.45
N VAL A 172 20.88 -0.53 -2.22
CA VAL A 172 20.08 0.68 -1.96
C VAL A 172 18.59 0.35 -2.01
N PHE A 173 18.14 -0.42 -3.02
CA PHE A 173 16.75 -0.86 -3.11
C PHE A 173 16.32 -1.72 -1.94
N ASN A 174 17.12 -2.73 -1.59
CA ASN A 174 16.80 -3.62 -0.47
C ASN A 174 16.67 -2.86 0.85
N ASN A 175 17.57 -1.92 1.13
CA ASN A 175 17.50 -1.10 2.34
C ASN A 175 16.26 -0.20 2.35
N CYS A 176 16.07 0.60 1.29
CA CYS A 176 14.99 1.60 1.25
C CYS A 176 13.61 0.94 1.18
N LEU A 177 13.39 0.00 0.25
CA LEU A 177 12.07 -0.58 0.01
C LEU A 177 11.62 -1.48 1.16
N LEU A 178 12.53 -2.26 1.77
CA LEU A 178 12.19 -3.12 2.91
C LEU A 178 11.80 -2.28 4.14
N GLN A 179 12.45 -1.14 4.36
CA GLN A 179 12.03 -0.23 5.43
C GLN A 179 10.62 0.32 5.20
N GLN A 180 10.24 0.59 3.96
CA GLN A 180 8.89 1.10 3.64
C GLN A 180 7.75 0.09 3.90
N THR A 181 8.07 -1.19 4.14
CA THR A 181 7.09 -2.21 4.52
C THR A 181 6.82 -2.28 6.03
N GLN A 182 7.60 -1.56 6.84
CA GLN A 182 7.48 -1.55 8.31
C GLN A 182 6.58 -0.41 8.77
N GLN A 183 6.25 -0.32 10.07
CA GLN A 183 5.45 0.82 10.59
C GLN A 183 6.23 2.14 10.56
N MET A 184 7.52 2.07 10.87
CA MET A 184 8.46 3.20 10.88
C MET A 184 9.75 2.79 10.19
N ASP A 185 10.42 3.75 9.57
CA ASP A 185 11.75 3.54 8.98
C ASP A 185 12.86 3.55 10.06
N SER A 186 14.13 3.39 9.66
CA SER A 186 15.25 3.40 10.60
C SER A 186 15.47 4.74 11.32
N HIS A 187 14.82 5.82 10.87
CA HIS A 187 14.89 7.16 11.46
C HIS A 187 13.65 7.48 12.31
N GLY A 188 12.68 6.57 12.42
CA GLY A 188 11.43 6.77 13.15
C GLY A 188 10.35 7.50 12.35
N GLU A 189 10.53 7.67 11.05
CA GLU A 189 9.56 8.33 10.17
C GLU A 189 8.50 7.36 9.68
N LYS A 190 7.29 7.88 9.39
CA LYS A 190 6.20 7.07 8.84
C LYS A 190 6.52 6.59 7.43
N THR A 191 6.22 5.32 7.19
CA THR A 191 6.46 4.64 5.91
C THR A 191 5.23 4.64 5.01
N ILE A 192 5.41 4.20 3.76
CA ILE A 192 4.30 3.90 2.83
C ILE A 192 3.27 2.97 3.49
N ALA A 193 3.73 1.85 4.10
CA ALA A 193 2.83 0.89 4.75
C ALA A 193 2.00 1.52 5.86
N SER A 194 2.61 2.33 6.73
CA SER A 194 1.89 3.01 7.81
C SER A 194 0.90 4.04 7.29
N ILE A 195 1.27 4.82 6.27
CA ILE A 195 0.42 5.89 5.73
C ILE A 195 -0.82 5.31 5.06
N TYR A 196 -0.67 4.31 4.19
CA TYR A 196 -1.83 3.65 3.57
C TYR A 196 -2.67 2.90 4.60
N THR A 197 -2.05 2.23 5.57
CA THR A 197 -2.79 1.54 6.64
C THR A 197 -3.70 2.51 7.39
N GLN A 198 -3.16 3.68 7.77
CA GLN A 198 -3.94 4.73 8.42
C GLN A 198 -5.05 5.27 7.51
N TRP A 199 -4.76 5.52 6.23
CA TRP A 199 -5.74 6.05 5.30
C TRP A 199 -6.91 5.07 5.06
N TYR A 200 -6.64 3.77 4.82
CA TYR A 200 -7.69 2.79 4.63
C TYR A 200 -8.57 2.63 5.87
N SER A 201 -7.98 2.62 7.07
CA SER A 201 -8.74 2.44 8.32
C SER A 201 -9.53 3.69 8.72
N GLU A 202 -8.90 4.87 8.72
CA GLU A 202 -9.48 6.09 9.28
C GLU A 202 -10.26 6.93 8.26
N VAL A 203 -9.95 6.80 6.96
CA VAL A 203 -10.55 7.61 5.89
C VAL A 203 -11.57 6.80 5.10
N LEU A 204 -11.17 5.66 4.51
CA LEU A 204 -12.05 4.86 3.66
C LEU A 204 -13.08 4.07 4.48
N LEU A 205 -12.64 3.19 5.38
CA LEU A 205 -13.54 2.31 6.13
C LEU A 205 -14.43 3.05 7.14
N ARG A 206 -13.95 4.19 7.66
CA ARG A 206 -14.77 5.08 8.48
C ARG A 206 -15.96 5.65 7.70
N ARG A 207 -15.78 6.01 6.42
CA ARG A 207 -16.86 6.49 5.54
C ARG A 207 -17.80 5.36 5.11
N VAL A 208 -17.31 4.13 5.00
CA VAL A 208 -18.17 2.95 4.83
C VAL A 208 -19.09 2.77 6.03
N SER A 209 -18.54 2.88 7.24
CA SER A 209 -19.32 2.79 8.48
C SER A 209 -20.37 3.90 8.62
N ALA A 210 -20.15 5.06 7.97
CA ALA A 210 -21.11 6.16 7.89
C ALA A 210 -22.22 5.96 6.83
N GLY A 211 -22.15 4.89 6.03
CA GLY A 211 -23.14 4.56 5.00
C GLY A 211 -22.96 5.23 3.64
N ASN A 212 -21.85 5.96 3.43
CA ASN A 212 -21.60 6.67 2.17
C ASN A 212 -21.01 5.76 1.08
N ILE A 213 -20.37 4.67 1.49
CA ILE A 213 -19.61 3.76 0.63
C ILE A 213 -20.07 2.34 0.95
N ILE A 214 -20.24 1.49 -0.06
CA ILE A 214 -20.57 0.07 0.11
C ILE A 214 -19.56 -0.83 -0.59
N PHE A 215 -19.49 -2.08 -0.15
CA PHE A 215 -18.73 -3.10 -0.86
C PHE A 215 -19.59 -3.76 -1.93
N SER A 216 -19.12 -3.77 -3.18
CA SER A 216 -19.79 -4.42 -4.30
C SER A 216 -19.07 -5.71 -4.68
N MET A 217 -19.72 -6.85 -4.44
CA MET A 217 -19.19 -8.17 -4.84
C MET A 217 -19.00 -8.29 -6.35
N ASN A 218 -19.87 -7.67 -7.14
CA ASN A 218 -19.82 -7.73 -8.61
C ASN A 218 -18.62 -6.98 -9.18
N GLN A 219 -18.27 -5.83 -8.57
CA GLN A 219 -17.12 -5.04 -8.99
C GLN A 219 -15.84 -5.41 -8.24
N ARG A 220 -15.95 -6.22 -7.17
CA ARG A 220 -14.85 -6.54 -6.24
C ARG A 220 -14.12 -5.27 -5.78
N SER A 221 -14.88 -4.27 -5.35
CA SER A 221 -14.37 -2.96 -4.97
C SER A 221 -15.37 -2.23 -4.05
N PHE A 222 -14.92 -1.19 -3.37
CA PHE A 222 -15.78 -0.27 -2.64
C PHE A 222 -16.27 0.86 -3.55
N VAL A 223 -17.58 1.11 -3.50
CA VAL A 223 -18.30 1.99 -4.42
C VAL A 223 -19.02 3.07 -3.63
N SER A 224 -19.00 4.30 -4.14
CA SER A 224 -19.75 5.40 -3.54
C SER A 224 -21.25 5.25 -3.81
N LEU A 225 -22.09 5.44 -2.78
CA LEU A 225 -23.54 5.55 -2.94
C LEU A 225 -24.02 6.98 -3.10
N THR A 226 -23.22 7.94 -2.65
CA THR A 226 -23.58 9.35 -2.64
C THR A 226 -23.28 9.99 -4.00
N LEU A 227 -24.06 11.02 -4.36
CA LEU A 227 -23.86 11.80 -5.59
C LEU A 227 -22.40 12.30 -5.69
N GLU A 228 -21.86 12.30 -6.92
CA GLU A 228 -20.50 12.77 -7.22
C GLU A 228 -20.20 14.11 -6.50
N GLY A 229 -19.06 14.17 -5.80
CA GLY A 229 -18.57 15.39 -5.12
C GLY A 229 -18.91 15.51 -3.63
N SER A 230 -19.69 14.59 -3.06
CA SER A 230 -19.97 14.56 -1.61
C SER A 230 -18.82 13.98 -0.77
N ILE A 231 -18.00 13.12 -1.37
CA ILE A 231 -16.75 12.59 -0.80
C ILE A 231 -15.57 13.09 -1.63
N PRO A 232 -14.41 13.40 -1.01
CA PRO A 232 -13.30 14.03 -1.69
C PRO A 232 -12.53 13.09 -2.63
N PHE A 233 -12.88 11.81 -2.69
CA PHE A 233 -12.23 10.81 -3.54
C PHE A 233 -13.21 9.72 -3.99
N ASN A 234 -12.89 9.04 -5.09
CA ASN A 234 -13.65 7.89 -5.58
C ASN A 234 -13.11 6.60 -4.95
N PRO A 235 -13.87 5.87 -4.11
CA PRO A 235 -13.37 4.69 -3.40
C PRO A 235 -12.95 3.54 -4.34
N GLU A 236 -13.56 3.47 -5.53
CA GLU A 236 -13.24 2.48 -6.55
C GLU A 236 -11.78 2.60 -7.02
N GLU A 237 -11.29 3.84 -7.11
CA GLU A 237 -9.93 4.17 -7.56
C GLU A 237 -8.84 3.89 -6.51
N TYR A 238 -9.22 3.31 -5.36
CA TYR A 238 -8.28 2.89 -4.30
C TYR A 238 -8.51 1.44 -3.85
N SER A 239 -9.65 0.83 -4.16
CA SER A 239 -10.03 -0.45 -3.56
C SER A 239 -10.39 -1.54 -4.57
N ASP A 240 -10.28 -1.25 -5.88
CA ASP A 240 -10.36 -2.30 -6.88
C ASP A 240 -9.18 -3.29 -6.78
N VAL A 241 -9.28 -4.37 -7.54
CA VAL A 241 -8.26 -5.42 -7.55
C VAL A 241 -6.90 -4.90 -8.03
N ASN A 242 -6.85 -3.94 -8.96
CA ASN A 242 -5.59 -3.45 -9.50
C ASN A 242 -4.85 -2.58 -8.48
N GLU A 243 -5.58 -1.72 -7.77
CA GLU A 243 -5.06 -0.85 -6.73
C GLU A 243 -4.58 -1.67 -5.52
N LEU A 244 -5.33 -2.68 -5.10
CA LEU A 244 -4.92 -3.53 -3.99
C LEU A 244 -3.75 -4.47 -4.35
N ARG A 245 -3.61 -4.90 -5.61
CA ARG A 245 -2.40 -5.57 -6.09
C ARG A 245 -1.20 -4.63 -6.11
N ALA A 246 -1.39 -3.39 -6.57
CA ALA A 246 -0.32 -2.40 -6.57
C ALA A 246 0.12 -2.05 -5.14
N LEU A 247 -0.82 -1.93 -4.21
CA LEU A 247 -0.53 -1.78 -2.79
C LEU A 247 0.26 -2.97 -2.24
N ALA A 248 -0.18 -4.20 -2.52
CA ALA A 248 0.50 -5.40 -2.09
C ALA A 248 1.93 -5.51 -2.65
N GLU A 249 2.19 -5.04 -3.87
CA GLU A 249 3.53 -4.98 -4.43
C GLU A 249 4.42 -3.92 -3.76
N LEU A 250 3.84 -2.78 -3.36
CA LEU A 250 4.55 -1.71 -2.68
C LEU A 250 4.94 -2.07 -1.24
N ILE A 251 4.01 -2.66 -0.47
CA ILE A 251 4.18 -2.86 0.98
C ILE A 251 4.47 -4.31 1.36
N GLY A 252 4.32 -5.25 0.41
CA GLY A 252 4.65 -6.66 0.58
C GLY A 252 3.90 -7.37 1.71
N PRO A 253 4.30 -8.61 2.05
CA PRO A 253 3.70 -9.38 3.14
C PRO A 253 3.74 -8.67 4.50
N TYR A 254 4.83 -7.94 4.80
CA TYR A 254 4.99 -7.24 6.08
C TYR A 254 3.96 -6.11 6.24
N GLY A 255 3.84 -5.22 5.24
CA GLY A 255 2.87 -4.14 5.28
C GLY A 255 1.43 -4.63 5.19
N MET A 256 1.17 -5.68 4.41
CA MET A 256 -0.17 -6.29 4.33
C MET A 256 -0.55 -7.00 5.64
N LYS A 257 0.42 -7.57 6.37
CA LYS A 257 0.23 -8.09 7.74
C LYS A 257 -0.08 -6.94 8.71
N GLN A 258 0.63 -5.82 8.64
CA GLN A 258 0.33 -4.64 9.45
C GLN A 258 -1.11 -4.14 9.20
N LEU A 259 -1.47 -3.91 7.93
CA LEU A 259 -2.81 -3.48 7.54
C LEU A 259 -3.85 -4.44 8.13
N SER A 260 -3.63 -5.73 7.93
CA SER A 260 -4.45 -6.80 8.47
C SER A 260 -4.63 -6.76 9.99
N GLU A 261 -3.56 -6.57 10.75
CA GLU A 261 -3.60 -6.45 12.21
C GLU A 261 -4.41 -5.24 12.65
N THR A 262 -4.25 -4.09 11.98
CA THR A 262 -5.07 -2.89 12.22
C THR A 262 -6.55 -3.15 11.96
N LEU A 263 -6.89 -3.83 10.86
CA LEU A 263 -8.27 -4.22 10.56
C LEU A 263 -8.84 -5.16 11.64
N MET A 264 -8.08 -6.16 12.07
CA MET A 264 -8.51 -7.09 13.13
C MET A 264 -8.68 -6.40 14.47
N TRP A 265 -7.86 -5.39 14.79
CA TRP A 265 -8.02 -4.57 15.98
C TRP A 265 -9.36 -3.81 15.97
N HIS A 266 -9.76 -3.24 14.84
CA HIS A 266 -11.07 -2.60 14.69
C HIS A 266 -12.22 -3.60 14.83
N ILE A 267 -12.10 -4.81 14.26
CA ILE A 267 -13.10 -5.87 14.44
C ILE A 267 -13.22 -6.26 15.91
N ALA A 268 -12.10 -6.49 16.59
CA ALA A 268 -12.12 -6.86 18.00
C ALA A 268 -12.84 -5.80 18.86
N SER A 269 -12.63 -4.51 18.54
CA SER A 269 -13.36 -3.41 19.20
C SER A 269 -14.88 -3.48 18.95
N GLN A 270 -15.31 -3.81 17.72
CA GLN A 270 -16.74 -4.03 17.44
C GLN A 270 -17.31 -5.25 18.18
N VAL A 271 -16.54 -6.34 18.29
CA VAL A 271 -16.95 -7.55 19.01
C VAL A 271 -17.13 -7.28 20.51
N ILE A 272 -16.30 -6.43 21.13
CA ILE A 272 -16.49 -6.03 22.53
C ILE A 272 -17.81 -5.31 22.71
N GLU A 273 -18.15 -4.37 21.83
CA GLU A 273 -19.42 -3.66 21.89
C GLU A 273 -20.62 -4.59 21.64
N LEU A 274 -20.49 -5.55 20.72
CA LEU A 274 -21.49 -6.59 20.49
C LEU A 274 -21.71 -7.47 21.74
N LYS A 275 -20.63 -7.86 22.44
CA LYS A 275 -20.73 -8.60 23.70
C LYS A 275 -21.50 -7.82 24.77
N LYS A 276 -21.30 -6.49 24.88
CA LYS A 276 -22.08 -5.64 25.80
C LYS A 276 -23.57 -5.64 25.45
N LEU A 277 -23.91 -5.63 24.16
CA LEU A 277 -25.31 -5.69 23.70
C LEU A 277 -25.94 -7.07 23.98
N ALA A 278 -25.19 -8.16 23.82
CA ALA A 278 -25.63 -9.51 24.16
C ALA A 278 -25.85 -9.66 25.68
N ASP A 279 -24.96 -9.12 26.50
CA ASP A 279 -25.08 -9.16 27.96
C ASP A 279 -26.29 -8.34 28.46
N LEU A 280 -26.53 -7.15 27.88
CA LEU A 280 -27.70 -6.33 28.17
C LEU A 280 -29.03 -7.07 27.92
N ASN A 281 -29.08 -7.94 26.90
CA ASN A 281 -30.28 -8.68 26.52
C ASN A 281 -30.22 -10.17 26.94
N LYS A 282 -29.29 -10.55 27.84
CA LYS A 282 -28.96 -11.95 28.13
C LYS A 282 -30.15 -12.82 28.52
N GLU A 283 -31.00 -12.35 29.44
CA GLU A 283 -32.17 -13.11 29.90
C GLU A 283 -33.20 -13.34 28.78
N VAL A 284 -33.43 -12.31 27.96
CA VAL A 284 -34.34 -12.38 26.80
C VAL A 284 -33.78 -13.34 25.76
N LEU A 285 -32.48 -13.24 25.44
CA LEU A 285 -31.80 -14.12 24.49
C LEU A 285 -31.79 -15.59 24.95
N LEU A 286 -31.62 -15.85 26.26
CA LEU A 286 -31.74 -17.21 26.82
C LEU A 286 -33.15 -17.78 26.68
N SER A 287 -34.17 -16.95 26.93
CA SER A 287 -35.57 -17.33 26.77
C SER A 287 -35.91 -17.63 25.30
N LEU A 288 -35.41 -16.81 24.37
CA LEU A 288 -35.54 -17.03 22.93
C LEU A 288 -34.83 -18.33 22.50
N ARG A 289 -33.60 -18.56 22.97
CA ARG A 289 -32.82 -19.77 22.64
C ARG A 289 -33.46 -21.07 23.16
N THR A 290 -34.18 -21.03 24.28
CA THR A 290 -34.80 -22.23 24.88
C THR A 290 -36.23 -22.47 24.43
N ASN A 291 -36.93 -21.44 23.91
CA ASN A 291 -38.31 -21.53 23.43
C ASN A 291 -38.43 -21.26 21.91
N PHE A 292 -37.41 -21.61 21.13
CA PHE A 292 -37.37 -21.41 19.68
C PHE A 292 -38.50 -22.13 18.92
N ASP A 293 -39.10 -23.15 19.54
CA ASP A 293 -40.20 -23.98 19.04
C ASP A 293 -41.60 -23.40 19.33
N LYS A 294 -41.69 -22.29 20.09
CA LYS A 294 -42.96 -21.67 20.51
C LYS A 294 -43.12 -20.25 19.92
N PRO A 295 -43.84 -20.11 18.78
CA PRO A 295 -43.93 -18.83 18.06
C PRO A 295 -44.50 -17.66 18.87
N GLU A 296 -45.49 -17.91 19.71
CA GLU A 296 -46.11 -16.85 20.53
C GLU A 296 -45.14 -16.29 21.57
N ILE A 297 -44.39 -17.17 22.25
CA ILE A 297 -43.36 -16.77 23.22
C ILE A 297 -42.22 -16.04 22.50
N MET A 298 -41.79 -16.52 21.34
CA MET A 298 -40.76 -15.86 20.53
C MET A 298 -41.16 -14.44 20.15
N LYS A 299 -42.41 -14.24 19.70
CA LYS A 299 -42.93 -12.92 19.31
C LYS A 299 -42.99 -11.94 20.48
N GLU A 300 -43.36 -12.41 21.67
CA GLU A 300 -43.39 -11.59 22.88
C GLU A 300 -41.98 -11.23 23.38
N GLN A 301 -41.06 -12.19 23.39
CA GLN A 301 -39.69 -11.96 23.84
C GLN A 301 -38.90 -11.09 22.85
N PHE A 302 -39.13 -11.22 21.54
CA PHE A 302 -38.49 -10.39 20.52
C PHE A 302 -38.78 -8.89 20.73
N LYS A 303 -40.02 -8.54 21.13
CA LYS A 303 -40.39 -7.14 21.43
C LYS A 303 -39.64 -6.54 22.62
N LYS A 304 -39.05 -7.38 23.49
CA LYS A 304 -38.27 -6.94 24.65
C LYS A 304 -36.79 -6.72 24.32
N LEU A 305 -36.34 -7.13 23.12
CA LEU A 305 -34.97 -6.87 22.69
C LEU A 305 -34.76 -5.37 22.51
N SER A 306 -33.64 -4.88 23.03
CA SER A 306 -33.19 -3.51 22.90
C SER A 306 -32.01 -3.42 21.95
N ASN A 307 -31.88 -2.30 21.22
CA ASN A 307 -30.72 -1.99 20.39
C ASN A 307 -30.43 -3.00 19.25
N VAL A 308 -31.46 -3.61 18.68
CA VAL A 308 -31.34 -4.58 17.57
C VAL A 308 -30.61 -3.96 16.36
N ASP A 309 -30.96 -2.72 16.02
CA ASP A 309 -30.32 -2.00 14.90
C ASP A 309 -28.80 -1.80 15.12
N ASN A 310 -28.39 -1.56 16.37
CA ASN A 310 -26.97 -1.43 16.70
C ASN A 310 -26.22 -2.76 16.54
N VAL A 311 -26.85 -3.90 16.85
CA VAL A 311 -26.26 -5.23 16.59
C VAL A 311 -26.06 -5.43 15.10
N LEU A 312 -27.09 -5.16 14.28
CA LEU A 312 -27.02 -5.28 12.83
C LEU A 312 -25.97 -4.35 12.23
N GLN A 313 -25.93 -3.09 12.65
CA GLN A 313 -24.95 -2.11 12.17
C GLN A 313 -23.52 -2.57 12.47
N ARG A 314 -23.24 -3.01 13.71
CA ARG A 314 -21.90 -3.45 14.11
C ARG A 314 -21.48 -4.73 13.42
N MET A 315 -22.38 -5.72 13.28
CA MET A 315 -22.10 -6.93 12.50
C MET A 315 -21.85 -6.62 11.02
N THR A 316 -22.57 -5.64 10.46
CA THR A 316 -22.33 -5.17 9.09
C THR A 316 -20.94 -4.54 8.96
N ILE A 317 -20.52 -3.69 9.92
CA ILE A 317 -19.17 -3.11 9.94
C ILE A 317 -18.10 -4.23 10.00
N VAL A 318 -18.29 -5.23 10.87
CA VAL A 318 -17.38 -6.39 10.95
C VAL A 318 -17.29 -7.11 9.60
N GLY A 319 -18.43 -7.42 8.99
CA GLY A 319 -18.50 -8.09 7.69
C GLY A 319 -17.78 -7.30 6.59
N VAL A 320 -17.97 -5.98 6.55
CA VAL A 320 -17.31 -5.11 5.58
C VAL A 320 -15.78 -5.11 5.75
N ILE A 321 -15.29 -4.99 6.99
CA ILE A 321 -13.85 -5.00 7.26
C ILE A 321 -13.24 -6.35 6.83
N LEU A 322 -13.95 -7.46 7.09
CA LEU A 322 -13.54 -8.78 6.64
C LEU A 322 -13.51 -8.90 5.10
N CYS A 323 -14.51 -8.34 4.40
CA CYS A 323 -14.51 -8.29 2.94
C CYS A 323 -13.30 -7.52 2.39
N PHE A 324 -12.97 -6.37 2.98
CA PHE A 324 -11.79 -5.59 2.57
C PHE A 324 -10.49 -6.38 2.82
N ARG A 325 -10.37 -7.05 3.98
CA ARG A 325 -9.23 -7.93 4.27
C ARG A 325 -9.14 -9.07 3.26
N GLN A 326 -10.23 -9.77 2.98
CA GLN A 326 -10.22 -10.90 2.06
C GLN A 326 -9.79 -10.46 0.65
N LEU A 327 -10.30 -9.32 0.18
CA LEU A 327 -9.89 -8.76 -1.11
C LEU A 327 -8.40 -8.40 -1.12
N SER A 328 -7.91 -7.77 -0.04
CA SER A 328 -6.50 -7.41 0.14
C SER A 328 -5.58 -8.65 0.17
N GLN A 329 -5.97 -9.71 0.88
CA GLN A 329 -5.20 -10.95 0.97
C GLN A 329 -5.20 -11.75 -0.34
N SER A 330 -6.33 -11.78 -1.06
CA SER A 330 -6.39 -12.34 -2.41
C SER A 330 -5.43 -11.60 -3.35
N CYS A 331 -5.38 -10.26 -3.30
CA CYS A 331 -4.44 -9.49 -4.11
C CYS A 331 -2.98 -9.73 -3.72
N LEU A 332 -2.67 -9.89 -2.42
CA LEU A 332 -1.34 -10.29 -1.97
C LEU A 332 -0.94 -11.65 -2.54
N THR A 333 -1.84 -12.63 -2.51
CA THR A 333 -1.59 -13.96 -3.07
C THR A 333 -1.23 -13.87 -4.55
N ASP A 334 -2.00 -13.11 -5.34
CA ASP A 334 -1.73 -12.91 -6.76
C ASP A 334 -0.33 -12.33 -7.02
N VAL A 335 0.12 -11.38 -6.19
CA VAL A 335 1.47 -10.79 -6.30
C VAL A 335 2.53 -11.82 -5.91
N LEU A 336 2.32 -12.58 -4.83
CA LEU A 336 3.29 -13.58 -4.36
C LEU A 336 3.42 -14.75 -5.32
N GLU A 337 2.34 -15.16 -5.99
CA GLU A 337 2.36 -16.20 -7.02
C GLU A 337 3.29 -15.80 -8.17
N GLN A 338 3.32 -14.52 -8.55
CA GLN A 338 4.20 -14.02 -9.60
C GLN A 338 5.65 -13.81 -9.12
N ARG A 339 5.84 -13.36 -7.87
CA ARG A 339 7.16 -12.93 -7.36
C ARG A 339 7.95 -14.04 -6.69
N VAL A 340 7.29 -14.95 -5.98
CA VAL A 340 7.90 -16.04 -5.20
C VAL A 340 7.14 -17.37 -5.35
N PRO A 341 6.90 -17.86 -6.59
CA PRO A 341 6.05 -19.03 -6.85
C PRO A 341 6.49 -20.29 -6.11
N PHE A 342 7.81 -20.53 -6.00
CA PHE A 342 8.35 -21.72 -5.34
C PHE A 342 8.08 -21.73 -3.82
N LEU A 343 8.16 -20.56 -3.18
CA LEU A 343 7.86 -20.42 -1.76
C LEU A 343 6.36 -20.61 -1.52
N LEU A 344 5.52 -19.98 -2.34
CA LEU A 344 4.07 -20.09 -2.23
C LEU A 344 3.60 -21.55 -2.44
N SER A 345 4.15 -22.23 -3.45
CA SER A 345 3.87 -23.65 -3.71
C SER A 345 4.26 -24.53 -2.51
N SER A 346 5.39 -24.25 -1.87
CA SER A 346 5.82 -24.99 -0.68
C SER A 346 4.89 -24.77 0.52
N ILE A 347 4.42 -23.53 0.72
CA ILE A 347 3.44 -23.20 1.77
C ILE A 347 2.10 -23.92 1.51
N LEU A 348 1.64 -23.93 0.26
CA LEU A 348 0.43 -24.64 -0.16
C LEU A 348 0.54 -26.15 0.10
N ASP A 349 1.63 -26.76 -0.33
CA ASP A 349 1.87 -28.19 -0.11
C ASP A 349 1.90 -28.54 1.38
N PHE A 350 2.61 -27.75 2.18
CA PHE A 350 2.71 -27.94 3.63
C PHE A 350 1.35 -27.81 4.32
N ARG A 351 0.52 -26.85 3.89
CA ARG A 351 -0.84 -26.66 4.37
C ARG A 351 -1.74 -27.87 4.08
N HIS A 352 -1.63 -28.47 2.90
CA HIS A 352 -2.49 -29.59 2.49
C HIS A 352 -2.16 -30.91 3.18
N HIS A 353 -0.90 -31.12 3.56
CA HIS A 353 -0.40 -32.40 4.06
C HIS A 353 -0.14 -32.44 5.58
N LEU A 354 -0.77 -31.57 6.37
CA LEU A 354 -0.61 -31.53 7.83
C LEU A 354 -1.17 -32.80 8.51
N PRO A 355 -0.32 -33.69 9.06
CA PRO A 355 -0.75 -35.01 9.56
C PRO A 355 -1.61 -34.95 10.83
N SER A 356 -1.47 -33.88 11.63
CA SER A 356 -2.10 -33.73 12.95
C SER A 356 -2.94 -32.45 13.09
N GLY A 357 -3.27 -31.81 11.97
CA GLY A 357 -3.76 -30.41 11.98
C GLY A 357 -2.68 -29.43 12.41
N ASP A 358 -3.07 -28.25 12.91
CA ASP A 358 -2.16 -27.15 13.27
C ASP A 358 -2.32 -26.73 14.76
N PRO A 359 -1.85 -27.56 15.71
CA PRO A 359 -2.08 -27.33 17.14
C PRO A 359 -1.39 -26.05 17.66
N MET A 360 -0.24 -25.68 17.09
CA MET A 360 0.49 -24.46 17.46
C MET A 360 0.05 -23.23 16.66
N LYS A 361 -0.88 -23.37 15.70
CA LYS A 361 -1.39 -22.32 14.81
C LYS A 361 -0.31 -21.65 13.93
N ILE A 362 0.87 -22.25 13.84
CA ILE A 362 2.03 -21.72 13.12
C ILE A 362 1.79 -21.78 11.62
N VAL A 363 1.20 -22.89 11.14
CA VAL A 363 0.98 -23.05 9.71
C VAL A 363 -0.13 -22.14 9.22
N SER A 364 -1.15 -21.91 10.04
CA SER A 364 -2.22 -20.96 9.79
C SER A 364 -1.69 -19.54 9.73
N GLU A 365 -0.77 -19.16 10.63
CA GLU A 365 -0.12 -17.84 10.59
C GLU A 365 0.73 -17.67 9.33
N MET A 366 1.55 -18.66 8.98
CA MET A 366 2.35 -18.65 7.75
C MET A 366 1.48 -18.57 6.49
N THR A 367 0.40 -19.36 6.44
CA THR A 367 -0.57 -19.38 5.34
C THR A 367 -1.24 -18.01 5.19
N SER A 368 -1.71 -17.43 6.31
CA SER A 368 -2.33 -16.11 6.31
C SER A 368 -1.35 -15.00 5.93
N ALA A 369 -0.08 -15.10 6.31
CA ALA A 369 0.96 -14.14 5.92
C ALA A 369 1.26 -14.19 4.41
N ALA A 370 1.00 -15.32 3.75
CA ALA A 370 1.08 -15.49 2.30
C ALA A 370 -0.23 -15.11 1.57
N GLY A 371 -1.23 -14.57 2.28
CA GLY A 371 -2.53 -14.18 1.72
C GLY A 371 -3.50 -15.31 1.44
N LEU A 372 -3.16 -16.54 1.82
CA LEU A 372 -3.99 -17.70 1.61
C LEU A 372 -5.09 -17.79 2.67
N ASP A 373 -6.31 -18.14 2.23
CA ASP A 373 -7.47 -18.23 3.11
C ASP A 373 -7.30 -19.32 4.16
N CYS A 374 -7.50 -18.99 5.44
CA CYS A 374 -7.49 -19.96 6.55
C CYS A 374 -8.92 -20.26 7.02
N LYS A 375 -9.18 -21.52 7.43
CA LYS A 375 -10.49 -21.89 8.02
C LYS A 375 -10.79 -21.11 9.30
N VAL A 376 -9.74 -20.86 10.10
CA VAL A 376 -9.80 -20.01 11.28
C VAL A 376 -8.70 -18.98 11.15
N ASP A 377 -9.07 -17.71 11.21
CA ASP A 377 -8.15 -16.59 11.01
C ASP A 377 -7.24 -16.42 12.25
N PRO A 378 -5.91 -16.64 12.12
CA PRO A 378 -4.99 -16.54 13.25
C PRO A 378 -4.85 -15.10 13.76
N THR A 379 -4.89 -14.10 12.86
CA THR A 379 -4.78 -12.68 13.20
C THR A 379 -6.01 -12.22 13.97
N LEU A 380 -7.21 -12.68 13.56
CA LEU A 380 -8.44 -12.37 14.28
C LEU A 380 -8.45 -12.98 15.70
N ILE A 381 -8.01 -14.24 15.83
CA ILE A 381 -7.88 -14.87 17.16
C ILE A 381 -6.94 -14.05 18.05
N ALA A 382 -5.79 -13.66 17.53
CA ALA A 382 -4.81 -12.88 18.29
C ALA A 382 -5.39 -11.53 18.74
N ALA A 383 -6.08 -10.82 17.86
CA ALA A 383 -6.72 -9.54 18.18
C ALA A 383 -7.82 -9.67 19.25
N LEU A 384 -8.68 -10.69 19.13
CA LEU A 384 -9.74 -10.96 20.11
C LEU A 384 -9.19 -11.34 21.49
N LYS A 385 -8.07 -12.06 21.54
CA LYS A 385 -7.36 -12.38 22.79
C LYS A 385 -6.68 -11.16 23.40
N LEU A 386 -6.04 -10.32 22.57
CA LEU A 386 -5.28 -9.15 23.05
C LEU A 386 -6.18 -8.14 23.77
N GLN A 387 -7.38 -7.91 23.26
CA GLN A 387 -8.33 -6.98 23.90
C GLN A 387 -9.05 -7.60 25.12
N LYS A 388 -8.69 -8.83 25.53
CA LYS A 388 -9.25 -9.49 26.72
C LYS A 388 -8.22 -10.39 27.43
N PRO A 389 -7.37 -9.84 28.32
CA PRO A 389 -6.35 -10.60 29.05
C PRO A 389 -6.89 -11.46 30.21
N GLU A 390 -8.16 -11.34 30.61
CA GLU A 390 -8.74 -12.13 31.70
C GLU A 390 -9.53 -13.36 31.20
N ALA A 391 -9.17 -14.50 31.78
CA ALA A 391 -9.51 -15.86 31.35
C ALA A 391 -11.00 -16.25 31.53
N ASP A 392 -11.47 -17.00 30.53
CA ASP A 392 -12.41 -18.13 30.58
C ASP A 392 -13.24 -18.29 31.87
N GLY A 393 -14.41 -17.63 31.89
CA GLY A 393 -15.54 -18.07 32.71
C GLY A 393 -16.63 -18.70 31.84
N GLU A 394 -17.39 -19.66 32.35
CA GLU A 394 -18.55 -20.27 31.66
C GLU A 394 -19.55 -19.21 31.13
N GLY A 395 -19.63 -18.06 31.80
CA GLY A 395 -20.44 -16.92 31.36
C GLY A 395 -20.01 -16.31 30.03
N GLU A 396 -18.74 -16.41 29.63
CA GLU A 396 -18.27 -15.89 28.34
C GLU A 396 -18.66 -16.79 27.18
N HIS A 397 -18.49 -18.11 27.31
CA HIS A 397 -18.93 -19.04 26.27
C HIS A 397 -20.44 -18.89 26.05
N LEU A 398 -21.21 -18.72 27.12
CA LEU A 398 -22.63 -18.44 27.03
C LEU A 398 -22.92 -17.14 26.25
N LEU A 399 -22.23 -16.04 26.56
CA LEU A 399 -22.40 -14.77 25.84
C LEU A 399 -22.05 -14.90 24.35
N VAL A 400 -21.00 -15.64 24.00
CA VAL A 400 -20.65 -15.92 22.60
C VAL A 400 -21.72 -16.76 21.91
N CYS A 401 -22.39 -17.68 22.61
CA CYS A 401 -23.51 -18.44 22.05
C CYS A 401 -24.81 -17.64 21.92
N LEU A 402 -24.96 -16.53 22.67
CA LEU A 402 -26.13 -15.67 22.62
C LEU A 402 -26.00 -14.54 21.60
N LEU A 403 -24.77 -14.17 21.26
CA LEU A 403 -24.44 -13.33 20.11
C LEU A 403 -24.55 -14.15 18.82
#